data_AF-A0A7L3KK41-F1
#
_entry.id   AF-A0A7L3KK41-F1
#
_cell.length_a   1.000
_cell.length_b   1.000
_cell.length_c   1.000
_cell.angle_alpha   90.00
_cell.angle_beta   90.00
_cell.angle_gamma   90.00
#
_symmetry.space_group_name_H-M   'P 1'
#
loop_
_entity.id
_entity.type
_entity.pdbx_description
1 polymer ?
#
loop_
_entity_poly.entity_id
_entity_poly.type
_entity_poly.pdbx_seq_one_letter_code
_entity_poly.pdbx_strand_id
1 'polypeptide(L)'
;VILETMKHIVLLSRTIIEYQQQAHQKEQQLIDIKRKRLSLKKNGGEKLHQIQTTKKRKKEEQQSLTATETQRMLDKLEEERQMTTIIQNVFQNILIGSKVNWAEDPSLKAIALQLEKNVCLQ
;
A
#
# COMPACT_ATOMS: atom_id res chain seq x y z
N VAL A 1 80.89 14.85 -22.05
CA VAL A 1 80.34 14.49 -20.71
C VAL A 1 79.28 15.48 -20.26
N ILE A 2 79.60 16.75 -20.02
CA ILE A 2 78.66 17.76 -19.49
C ILE A 2 77.40 17.95 -20.36
N LEU A 3 77.56 18.10 -21.68
CA LEU A 3 76.43 18.29 -22.60
C LEU A 3 75.45 17.11 -22.60
N GLU A 4 75.96 15.89 -22.48
CA GLU A 4 75.13 14.69 -22.47
C GLU A 4 74.34 14.58 -21.17
N THR A 5 74.96 14.90 -20.04
CA THR A 5 74.29 15.01 -18.74
C THR A 5 73.17 16.06 -18.79
N MET A 6 73.41 17.22 -19.42
CA MET A 6 72.38 18.25 -19.58
C MET A 6 71.18 17.78 -20.41
N LYS A 7 71.42 17.05 -21.52
CA LYS A 7 70.33 16.45 -22.32
C LYS A 7 69.51 15.46 -21.50
N HIS A 8 70.16 14.60 -20.72
CA HIS A 8 69.47 13.66 -19.85
C HIS A 8 68.62 14.36 -18.78
N ILE A 9 69.14 15.42 -18.15
CA ILE A 9 68.39 16.21 -17.16
C ILE A 9 67.14 16.83 -17.80
N VAL A 10 67.26 17.40 -19.00
CA VAL A 10 66.11 17.98 -19.72
C VAL A 10 65.08 16.92 -20.07
N LEU A 11 65.51 15.74 -20.54
CA LEU A 11 64.61 14.63 -20.86
C LEU A 11 63.85 14.16 -19.62
N LEU A 12 64.55 13.93 -18.51
CA LEU A 12 63.93 13.50 -17.24
C LEU A 12 62.96 14.55 -16.72
N SER A 13 63.33 15.83 -16.78
CA SER A 13 62.47 16.94 -16.34
C SER A 13 61.18 16.99 -17.15
N ARG A 14 61.27 16.80 -18.48
CA ARG A 14 60.09 16.71 -19.35
C ARG A 14 59.20 15.53 -18.97
N THR A 15 59.78 14.35 -18.78
CA THR A 15 59.03 13.16 -18.38
C THR A 15 58.34 13.34 -17.02
N ILE A 16 59.01 13.99 -16.06
CA ILE A 16 58.42 14.32 -14.76
C ILE A 16 57.20 15.23 -14.93
N ILE A 17 57.30 16.28 -15.74
CA ILE A 17 56.19 17.21 -16.01
C ILE A 17 55.01 16.46 -16.67
N GLU A 18 55.27 15.60 -17.64
CA GLU A 18 54.24 14.79 -18.31
C GLU A 18 53.51 13.88 -17.31
N TYR A 19 54.24 13.20 -16.43
CA TYR A 19 53.64 12.37 -15.38
C TYR A 19 52.85 13.19 -14.35
N GLN A 20 53.35 14.36 -13.95
CA GLN A 20 52.62 15.25 -13.03
C GLN A 20 51.31 15.72 -13.65
N GLN A 21 51.30 16.07 -14.93
CA GLN A 21 50.10 16.49 -15.64
C GLN A 21 49.08 15.34 -15.74
N GLN A 22 49.53 14.13 -16.04
CA GLN A 22 48.66 12.94 -16.06
C GLN A 22 48.10 12.63 -14.67
N ALA A 23 48.92 12.70 -13.62
CA ALA A 23 48.48 12.50 -12.24
C ALA A 23 47.40 13.51 -11.85
N HIS A 24 47.60 14.79 -12.18
CA HIS A 24 46.63 15.84 -11.93
C HIS A 24 45.30 15.60 -12.67
N GLN A 25 45.36 15.21 -13.94
CA GLN A 25 44.16 14.88 -14.72
C GLN A 25 43.38 13.71 -14.09
N LYS A 26 44.09 12.67 -13.63
CA LYS A 26 43.47 11.52 -12.96
C LYS A 26 42.85 11.91 -11.61
N GLU A 27 43.50 12.79 -10.86
CA GLU A 27 42.97 13.30 -9.60
C GLU A 27 41.68 14.10 -9.82
N GLN A 28 41.64 14.97 -10.82
CA GLN A 28 40.42 15.69 -11.19
C GLN A 28 39.27 14.74 -11.57
N GLN A 29 39.56 13.72 -12.40
CA GLN A 29 38.57 12.69 -12.74
C GLN A 29 38.04 11.96 -11.51
N LEU A 30 38.92 11.63 -10.55
CA LEU A 30 38.53 10.99 -9.31
C LEU A 30 37.61 11.88 -8.47
N ILE A 31 37.91 13.18 -8.38
CA ILE A 31 37.08 14.16 -7.67
C ILE A 31 35.69 14.24 -8.31
N ASP A 32 35.60 14.29 -9.64
CA ASP A 32 34.31 14.34 -10.35
C ASP A 32 33.48 13.07 -10.14
N ILE A 33 34.12 11.89 -10.17
CA ILE A 33 33.45 10.62 -9.86
C ILE A 33 32.92 10.62 -8.43
N LYS A 34 33.72 11.09 -7.44
CA LYS A 34 33.28 11.19 -6.04
C LYS A 34 32.09 12.14 -5.90
N ARG A 35 32.10 13.29 -6.59
CA ARG A 35 30.99 14.25 -6.60
C ARG A 35 29.71 13.64 -7.18
N LYS A 36 29.82 12.96 -8.33
CA LYS A 36 28.68 12.27 -8.95
C LYS A 36 28.12 11.17 -8.04
N ARG A 37 28.98 10.37 -7.42
CA ARG A 37 28.58 9.32 -6.48
C ARG A 37 27.82 9.90 -5.28
N LEU A 38 28.30 11.01 -4.73
CA LEU A 38 27.64 11.67 -3.60
C LEU A 38 26.23 12.18 -3.98
N SER A 39 26.11 12.81 -5.15
CA SER A 39 24.81 13.27 -5.66
C SER A 39 23.85 12.10 -5.88
N LEU A 40 24.31 11.01 -6.50
CA LEU A 40 23.50 9.80 -6.67
C LEU A 40 23.06 9.19 -5.33
N LYS A 41 23.95 9.14 -4.33
CA LYS A 41 23.61 8.63 -3.00
C LYS A 41 22.51 9.49 -2.34
N LYS A 42 22.62 10.81 -2.42
CA LYS A 42 21.62 11.74 -1.89
C LYS A 42 20.27 11.56 -2.59
N ASN A 43 20.27 11.62 -3.92
CA ASN A 43 19.04 11.49 -4.72
C ASN A 43 18.39 10.10 -4.53
N GLY A 44 19.20 9.04 -4.43
CA GLY A 44 18.73 7.69 -4.16
C GLY A 44 18.06 7.57 -2.79
N GLY A 45 18.68 8.16 -1.75
CA GLY A 45 18.10 8.22 -0.40
C GLY A 45 16.77 8.97 -0.37
N GLU A 46 16.70 10.14 -1.01
CA GLU A 46 15.47 10.94 -1.11
C GLU A 46 14.35 10.18 -1.84
N LYS A 47 14.65 9.55 -2.98
CA LYS A 47 13.67 8.74 -3.72
C LYS A 47 13.20 7.53 -2.91
N LEU A 48 14.11 6.85 -2.22
CA LEU A 48 13.74 5.73 -1.36
C LEU A 48 12.81 6.18 -0.23
N HIS A 49 13.10 7.33 0.38
CA HIS A 49 12.25 7.91 1.41
C HIS A 49 10.86 8.25 0.86
N GLN A 50 10.77 8.87 -0.32
CA GLN A 50 9.50 9.15 -1.00
C GLN A 50 8.70 7.89 -1.33
N ILE A 51 9.36 6.81 -1.76
CA ILE A 51 8.72 5.52 -2.02
C ILE A 51 8.13 4.95 -0.73
N GLN A 52 8.89 4.97 0.37
CA GLN A 52 8.42 4.45 1.66
C GLN A 52 7.24 5.25 2.21
N THR A 53 7.29 6.58 2.17
CA THR A 53 6.19 7.43 2.65
C THR A 53 4.94 7.26 1.79
N THR A 54 5.08 7.23 0.47
CA THR A 54 3.96 7.00 -0.45
C THR A 54 3.34 5.62 -0.25
N LYS A 55 4.17 4.58 -0.07
CA LYS A 55 3.70 3.21 0.20
C LYS A 55 2.91 3.14 1.51
N LYS A 56 3.40 3.80 2.57
CA LYS A 56 2.72 3.86 3.86
C LYS A 56 1.36 4.55 3.73
N ARG A 57 1.31 5.73 3.10
CA ARG A 57 0.07 6.48 2.88
C ARG A 57 -0.97 5.66 2.10
N LYS A 58 -0.57 5.01 1.00
CA LYS A 58 -1.47 4.15 0.21
C LYS A 58 -2.02 2.98 1.04
N LYS A 59 -1.22 2.40 1.93
CA LYS A 59 -1.68 1.32 2.80
C LYS A 59 -2.73 1.81 3.79
N GLU A 60 -2.51 2.99 4.38
CA GLU A 60 -3.45 3.62 5.31
C GLU A 60 -4.76 4.00 4.60
N GLU A 61 -4.68 4.59 3.40
CA GLU A 61 -5.84 4.90 2.54
C GLU A 61 -6.62 3.62 2.18
N GLN A 62 -5.94 2.54 1.80
CA GLN A 62 -6.60 1.28 1.49
C GLN A 62 -7.31 0.69 2.71
N GLN A 63 -6.67 0.73 3.89
CA GLN A 63 -7.25 0.22 5.13
C GLN A 63 -8.50 1.03 5.54
N SER A 64 -8.47 2.36 5.40
CA SER A 64 -9.63 3.20 5.75
C SER A 64 -10.79 3.00 4.77
N LEU A 65 -10.52 2.86 3.48
CA LEU A 65 -11.53 2.56 2.46
C LEU A 65 -12.19 1.21 2.74
N THR A 66 -11.41 0.15 2.95
CA THR A 66 -11.94 -1.19 3.24
C THR A 66 -12.75 -1.20 4.55
N ALA A 67 -12.30 -0.51 5.59
CA ALA A 67 -13.06 -0.39 6.84
C ALA A 67 -14.41 0.31 6.63
N THR A 68 -14.41 1.39 5.83
CA THR A 68 -15.62 2.16 5.53
C THR A 68 -16.60 1.35 4.67
N GLU A 69 -16.11 0.63 3.67
CA GLU A 69 -16.94 -0.27 2.84
C GLU A 69 -17.54 -1.40 3.68
N THR A 70 -16.75 -2.01 4.55
CA THR A 70 -17.21 -3.07 5.46
C THR A 70 -18.31 -2.54 6.38
N GLN A 71 -18.12 -1.35 6.97
CA GLN A 71 -19.14 -0.74 7.82
C GLN A 71 -20.44 -0.48 7.06
N ARG A 72 -20.37 0.10 5.85
CA ARG A 72 -21.58 0.31 5.02
C ARG A 72 -22.30 -0.99 4.67
N MET A 73 -21.57 -2.08 4.45
CA MET A 73 -22.18 -3.39 4.20
C MET A 73 -22.89 -3.92 5.44
N LEU A 74 -22.29 -3.76 6.63
CA LEU A 74 -22.91 -4.13 7.90
C LEU A 74 -24.15 -3.29 8.19
N ASP A 75 -24.11 -1.98 7.95
CA ASP A 75 -25.25 -1.08 8.17
C ASP A 75 -26.44 -1.48 7.27
N LYS A 76 -26.19 -1.76 5.98
CA LYS A 76 -27.23 -2.26 5.06
C LYS A 76 -27.79 -3.62 5.49
N LEU A 77 -26.93 -4.53 5.93
CA LEU A 77 -27.37 -5.84 6.40
C LEU A 77 -28.27 -5.70 7.64
N GLU A 78 -27.97 -4.75 8.52
CA GLU A 78 -28.78 -4.44 9.69
C GLU A 78 -30.13 -3.84 9.30
N GLU A 79 -30.18 -2.94 8.32
CA GLU A 79 -31.44 -2.40 7.76
C GLU A 79 -32.33 -3.51 7.18
N GLU A 80 -31.76 -4.38 6.34
CA GLU A 80 -32.48 -5.52 5.75
C GLU A 80 -32.97 -6.51 6.82
N ARG A 81 -32.17 -6.72 7.87
CA ARG A 81 -32.56 -7.54 9.03
C ARG A 81 -33.77 -6.93 9.75
N GLN A 82 -33.73 -5.63 10.04
CA GLN A 82 -34.83 -4.94 10.71
C GLN A 82 -36.11 -5.00 9.88
N MET A 83 -36.01 -4.77 8.56
CA MET A 83 -37.14 -4.88 7.66
C MET A 83 -37.72 -6.30 7.65
N THR A 84 -36.87 -7.33 7.59
CA THR A 84 -37.29 -8.73 7.64
C THR A 84 -38.03 -9.05 8.94
N THR A 85 -37.52 -8.59 10.09
CA THR A 85 -38.18 -8.77 11.40
C THR A 85 -39.55 -8.08 11.44
N ILE A 86 -39.67 -6.86 10.91
CA ILE A 86 -40.96 -6.16 10.83
C ILE A 86 -41.95 -6.97 9.99
N ILE A 87 -41.52 -7.44 8.81
CA ILE A 87 -42.36 -8.25 7.92
C ILE A 87 -42.79 -9.54 8.62
N GLN A 88 -41.87 -10.25 9.30
CA GLN A 88 -42.18 -11.45 10.07
C GLN A 88 -43.24 -11.18 11.15
N ASN A 89 -43.07 -10.12 11.95
CA ASN A 89 -44.01 -9.73 12.99
C ASN A 89 -45.40 -9.40 12.42
N VAL A 90 -45.48 -8.72 11.27
CA VAL A 90 -46.75 -8.42 10.61
C VAL A 90 -47.46 -9.72 10.19
N PHE A 91 -46.76 -10.64 9.55
CA PHE A 91 -47.34 -11.92 9.13
C PHE A 91 -47.79 -12.78 10.31
N GLN A 92 -47.01 -12.83 11.40
CA GLN A 92 -47.41 -13.52 12.63
C GLN A 92 -48.72 -12.95 13.19
N ASN A 93 -48.82 -11.62 13.29
CA ASN A 93 -50.02 -10.95 13.79
C ASN A 93 -51.24 -11.21 12.90
N ILE A 94 -51.09 -11.20 11.57
CA ILE A 94 -52.16 -11.53 10.63
C ILE A 94 -52.63 -12.97 10.83
N LEU A 95 -51.69 -13.92 10.93
CA LEU A 95 -52.00 -15.33 11.10
C LEU A 95 -52.78 -15.57 12.40
N ILE A 96 -52.33 -14.99 13.51
CA ILE A 96 -53.03 -15.06 14.81
C ILE A 96 -54.40 -14.36 14.76
N GLY A 97 -54.47 -13.15 14.18
CA GLY A 97 -55.69 -12.35 14.11
C GLY A 97 -56.77 -12.94 13.18
N SER A 98 -56.37 -13.71 12.18
CA SER A 98 -57.29 -14.36 11.22
C SER A 98 -58.16 -15.46 11.84
N LYS A 99 -57.81 -15.96 13.04
CA LYS A 99 -58.46 -17.10 13.71
C LYS A 99 -58.56 -18.38 12.86
N VAL A 100 -57.75 -18.50 11.80
CA VAL A 100 -57.63 -19.72 11.01
C VAL A 100 -56.91 -20.78 11.84
N ASN A 101 -57.37 -22.03 11.79
CA ASN A 101 -56.72 -23.15 12.47
C ASN A 101 -55.46 -23.61 11.72
N TRP A 102 -54.42 -22.77 11.77
CA TRP A 102 -53.15 -22.98 11.09
C TRP A 102 -52.38 -24.21 11.58
N ALA A 103 -52.71 -24.74 12.77
CA ALA A 103 -52.04 -25.91 13.34
C ALA A 103 -52.50 -27.23 12.69
N GLU A 104 -53.73 -27.25 12.15
CA GLU A 104 -54.29 -28.41 11.43
C GLU A 104 -53.86 -28.47 9.97
N ASP A 105 -53.60 -27.31 9.34
CA ASP A 105 -53.08 -27.27 7.97
C ASP A 105 -51.54 -27.42 7.98
N PRO A 106 -50.98 -28.47 7.35
CA PRO A 106 -49.54 -28.71 7.34
C PRO A 106 -48.72 -27.58 6.71
N SER A 107 -49.28 -26.88 5.73
CA SER A 107 -48.60 -25.81 4.99
C SER A 107 -48.52 -24.54 5.83
N LEU A 108 -49.63 -24.13 6.45
CA LEU A 108 -49.70 -22.99 7.37
C LEU A 108 -48.87 -23.23 8.63
N LYS A 109 -48.86 -24.45 9.15
CA LYS A 109 -47.98 -24.85 10.26
C LYS A 109 -46.51 -24.66 9.91
N ALA A 110 -46.09 -25.05 8.70
CA ALA A 110 -44.71 -24.85 8.25
C ALA A 110 -44.35 -23.37 8.13
N ILE A 111 -45.25 -22.54 7.61
CA ILE A 111 -45.07 -21.09 7.49
C ILE A 111 -44.97 -20.44 8.88
N ALA A 112 -45.86 -20.77 9.80
CA ALA A 112 -45.85 -20.25 11.17
C ALA A 112 -44.53 -20.58 11.90
N LEU A 113 -44.05 -21.82 11.79
CA LEU A 113 -42.79 -22.26 12.39
C LEU A 113 -41.55 -21.60 11.75
N GLN A 114 -41.61 -21.25 10.47
CA GLN A 114 -40.53 -20.48 9.81
C GLN A 114 -40.51 -19.03 10.27
N LEU A 115 -41.68 -18.42 10.48
CA LEU A 115 -41.80 -17.04 10.97
C LEU A 115 -41.30 -16.89 12.41
N GLU A 116 -41.39 -17.92 13.26
CA GLU A 116 -40.83 -17.91 14.62
C GLU A 116 -39.28 -17.93 14.64
N LYS A 117 -38.64 -18.40 13.57
CA LYS A 117 -37.18 -18.42 13.46
C LYS A 117 -36.69 -17.01 13.11
N ASN A 118 -36.38 -16.21 14.13
CA ASN A 118 -35.70 -14.94 13.95
C ASN A 118 -34.34 -15.18 13.27
N VAL A 119 -33.98 -14.31 12.32
CA VAL A 119 -32.65 -14.32 11.69
C VAL A 119 -31.64 -13.81 12.72
N CYS A 120 -31.08 -14.70 13.52
CA CYS A 120 -30.00 -14.41 14.45
C CYS A 120 -28.66 -14.71 13.78
N LEU A 121 -27.80 -13.70 13.64
CA LEU A 121 -26.39 -13.90 13.30
C LEU A 121 -25.66 -14.29 14.59
N GLN A 122 -25.03 -15.47 14.57
CA GLN A 122 -24.09 -15.91 15.60
C GLN A 122 -22.67 -15.62 15.16
#